data_AF-A0A7W1IIB9-F1
#
_entry.id   AF-A0A7W1IIB9-F1
#
_cell.length_a   1.000
_cell.length_b   1.000
_cell.length_c   1.000
_cell.angle_alpha   90.00
_cell.angle_beta   90.00
_cell.angle_gamma   90.00
#
_symmetry.space_group_name_H-M   'P 1'
#
loop_
_entity.id
_entity.type
_entity.pdbx_description
1 polymer ?
#
loop_
_entity_poly.entity_id
_entity_poly.type
_entity_poly.pdbx_seq_one_letter_code
_entity_poly.pdbx_strand_id
1 'polypeptide(L)'
;MTPHRFAIAVAVASALACSAPRVAQPVPKPSIVPHAQWQTQPPLGYSADATRRNKAAGDSLSFRDLTVGVLATSVDSTGARPADVVRLRLSLDGRREERTVREGEAFNWNGFHVAVVAVYG
;
A
#
# COMPACT_ATOMS: atom_id res chain seq x y z
N MET A 1 -6.15 47.18 -59.80
CA MET A 1 -6.84 45.88 -59.82
C MET A 1 -5.99 44.88 -59.03
N THR A 2 -6.36 44.61 -57.78
CA THR A 2 -5.99 43.38 -57.03
C THR A 2 -6.70 42.17 -57.67
N PRO A 3 -6.31 40.87 -57.48
CA PRO A 3 -5.71 40.22 -56.28
C PRO A 3 -4.58 39.20 -56.66
N HIS A 4 -3.80 38.55 -55.79
CA HIS A 4 -4.07 37.41 -54.89
C HIS A 4 -2.76 37.10 -54.13
N ARG A 5 -2.64 37.26 -52.81
CA ARG A 5 -2.85 36.25 -51.76
C ARG A 5 -2.31 34.84 -52.08
N PHE A 6 -1.18 34.46 -51.48
CA PHE A 6 -0.92 33.09 -51.01
C PHE A 6 -0.04 33.14 -49.75
N ALA A 7 -0.68 33.08 -48.59
CA ALA A 7 -0.03 32.78 -47.33
C ALA A 7 -0.07 31.26 -47.13
N ILE A 8 1.10 30.63 -47.05
CA ILE A 8 1.22 29.19 -46.74
C ILE A 8 1.18 29.06 -45.22
N ALA A 9 0.07 28.57 -44.69
CA ALA A 9 -0.06 28.19 -43.28
C ALA A 9 0.46 26.76 -43.11
N VAL A 10 1.57 26.61 -42.38
CA VAL A 10 2.07 25.30 -41.94
C VAL A 10 1.27 24.87 -40.71
N ALA A 11 0.40 23.88 -40.86
CA ALA A 11 -0.32 23.27 -39.75
C ALA A 11 0.61 22.27 -39.02
N VAL A 12 1.01 22.60 -37.80
CA VAL A 12 1.71 21.67 -36.91
C VAL A 12 0.64 20.83 -36.19
N ALA A 13 0.54 19.56 -36.57
CA ALA A 13 -0.33 18.60 -35.91
C ALA A 13 0.29 18.18 -34.57
N SER A 14 -0.21 18.74 -33.47
CA SER A 14 0.16 18.34 -32.12
C SER A 14 -0.42 16.96 -31.82
N ALA A 15 0.44 15.94 -31.76
CA ALA A 15 0.09 14.60 -31.35
C ALA A 15 -0.33 14.60 -29.87
N LEU A 16 -1.64 14.50 -29.62
CA LEU A 16 -2.21 14.15 -28.32
C LEU A 16 -1.89 12.68 -28.06
N ALA A 17 -0.70 12.40 -27.53
CA ALA A 17 -0.40 11.11 -26.93
C ALA A 17 -1.22 11.00 -25.65
N CYS A 18 -2.42 10.44 -25.76
CA CYS A 18 -3.25 10.06 -24.63
C CYS A 18 -2.46 9.07 -23.75
N SER A 19 -1.98 9.55 -22.62
CA SER A 19 -1.52 8.72 -21.50
C SER A 19 -2.69 7.85 -21.06
N ALA A 20 -2.79 6.63 -21.57
CA ALA A 20 -3.77 5.68 -21.07
C ALA A 20 -3.51 5.47 -19.56
N PRO A 21 -4.50 5.71 -18.68
CA PRO A 21 -4.32 5.47 -17.26
C PRO A 21 -4.00 3.98 -17.06
N ARG A 22 -2.87 3.69 -16.39
CA ARG A 22 -2.55 2.33 -15.97
C ARG A 22 -3.67 1.85 -15.05
N VAL A 23 -4.49 0.94 -15.55
CA VAL A 23 -5.49 0.23 -14.73
C VAL A 23 -4.70 -0.56 -13.69
N ALA A 24 -4.82 -0.16 -12.42
CA ALA A 24 -4.25 -0.91 -11.32
C ALA A 24 -4.96 -2.27 -11.29
N GLN A 25 -4.25 -3.33 -11.66
CA GLN A 25 -4.73 -4.70 -11.49
C GLN A 25 -5.01 -4.92 -10.00
N PRO A 26 -6.21 -5.36 -9.61
CA PRO A 26 -6.49 -5.71 -8.22
C PRO A 26 -5.56 -6.85 -7.81
N VAL A 27 -4.59 -6.56 -6.94
CA VAL A 27 -3.77 -7.62 -6.33
C VAL A 27 -4.71 -8.43 -5.43
N PRO A 28 -4.79 -9.77 -5.59
CA PRO A 28 -5.62 -10.59 -4.72
C PRO A 28 -5.27 -10.33 -3.26
N LYS A 29 -6.27 -9.95 -2.45
CA LYS A 29 -6.07 -9.79 -1.00
C LYS A 29 -5.58 -11.14 -0.46
N PRO A 30 -4.43 -11.19 0.23
CA PRO A 30 -3.98 -12.42 0.87
C PRO A 30 -5.07 -12.94 1.80
N SER A 31 -5.32 -14.25 1.79
CA SER A 31 -6.18 -14.86 2.80
C SER A 31 -5.47 -14.73 4.15
N ILE A 32 -6.01 -13.86 5.01
CA ILE A 32 -5.51 -13.67 6.36
C ILE A 32 -6.12 -14.76 7.22
N VAL A 33 -5.29 -15.72 7.65
CA VAL A 33 -5.68 -16.76 8.60
C VAL A 33 -5.81 -16.09 9.99
N PRO A 34 -7.00 -16.11 10.63
CA PRO A 34 -7.19 -15.58 11.97
C PRO A 34 -6.25 -16.22 12.99
N HIS A 35 -5.84 -15.48 14.03
CA HIS A 35 -4.90 -15.96 15.03
C HIS A 35 -5.26 -17.31 15.65
N ALA A 36 -6.52 -17.46 16.06
CA ALA A 36 -7.03 -18.70 16.65
C ALA A 36 -6.80 -19.94 15.77
N GLN A 37 -6.74 -19.77 14.45
CA GLN A 37 -6.54 -20.87 13.50
C GLN A 37 -5.06 -21.20 13.27
N TRP A 38 -4.13 -20.27 13.51
CA TRP A 38 -2.70 -20.54 13.34
C TRP A 38 -1.89 -20.70 14.62
N GLN A 39 -2.48 -20.43 15.78
CA GLN A 39 -1.84 -20.67 17.07
C GLN A 39 -1.47 -22.15 17.27
N THR A 40 -2.28 -23.08 16.73
CA THR A 40 -2.06 -24.53 16.80
C THR A 40 -1.18 -25.07 15.68
N GLN A 41 -1.19 -24.43 14.50
CA GLN A 41 -0.32 -24.77 13.37
C GLN A 41 0.10 -23.50 12.63
N PRO A 42 1.39 -23.12 12.66
CA PRO A 42 1.84 -21.92 11.97
C PRO A 42 1.56 -22.08 10.47
N PRO A 43 0.95 -21.09 9.80
CA PRO A 43 0.68 -21.17 8.37
C PRO A 43 2.01 -21.39 7.68
N LEU A 44 2.05 -22.41 6.83
CA LEU A 44 3.12 -22.60 5.87
C LEU A 44 3.28 -21.27 5.16
N GLY A 45 4.42 -20.61 5.37
CA GLY A 45 4.74 -19.41 4.63
C GLY A 45 4.67 -19.77 3.16
N TYR A 46 3.77 -19.14 2.41
CA TYR A 46 3.92 -19.16 0.96
C TYR A 46 5.34 -18.66 0.66
N SER A 47 6.04 -19.31 -0.26
CA SER A 47 7.31 -18.82 -0.81
C SER A 47 7.05 -17.56 -1.64
N ALA A 48 6.63 -16.50 -0.97
CA ALA A 48 6.65 -15.15 -1.47
C ALA A 48 7.95 -14.53 -0.94
N ASP A 49 8.57 -13.67 -1.74
CA ASP A 49 9.58 -12.76 -1.21
C ASP A 49 8.88 -11.84 -0.20
N ALA A 50 8.90 -12.26 1.06
CA ALA A 50 8.08 -11.71 2.11
C ALA A 50 8.76 -11.94 3.46
N THR A 51 8.50 -11.03 4.40
CA THR A 51 8.88 -11.19 5.80
C THR A 51 7.63 -11.12 6.67
N ARG A 52 7.50 -12.04 7.62
CA ARG A 52 6.41 -12.07 8.60
C ARG A 52 6.99 -12.21 9.99
N ARG A 53 6.78 -11.20 10.84
CA ARG A 53 7.21 -11.20 12.23
C ARG A 53 6.18 -10.47 13.09
N ASN A 54 6.00 -10.95 14.32
CA ASN A 54 5.31 -10.19 15.36
C ASN A 54 6.22 -9.04 15.79
N LYS A 55 5.64 -7.86 16.03
CA LYS A 55 6.35 -6.63 16.39
C LYS A 55 5.59 -5.91 17.49
N ALA A 56 6.30 -5.46 18.52
CA ALA A 56 5.76 -4.62 19.57
C ALA A 56 5.78 -3.14 19.15
N ALA A 57 5.06 -2.28 19.87
CA ALA A 57 5.21 -0.84 19.71
C ALA A 57 6.67 -0.42 20.01
N GLY A 58 7.23 0.43 19.14
CA GLY A 58 8.64 0.79 19.14
C GLY A 58 9.51 -0.07 18.23
N ASP A 59 9.07 -1.27 17.85
CA ASP A 59 9.84 -2.14 16.96
C ASP A 59 9.72 -1.73 15.48
N SER A 60 10.66 -2.22 14.67
CA SER A 60 10.60 -2.14 13.21
C SER A 60 10.78 -3.49 12.53
N LEU A 61 10.22 -3.60 11.32
CA LEU A 61 10.38 -4.70 10.39
C LEU A 61 10.89 -4.14 9.06
N SER A 62 12.01 -4.68 8.58
CA SER A 62 12.55 -4.32 7.27
C SER A 62 12.31 -5.43 6.26
N PHE A 63 11.98 -5.04 5.04
CA PHE A 63 11.83 -5.90 3.89
C PHE A 63 12.39 -5.20 2.65
N ARG A 64 13.49 -5.71 2.10
CA ARG A 64 14.29 -4.98 1.11
C ARG A 64 14.60 -3.57 1.65
N ASP A 65 14.27 -2.52 0.91
CA ASP A 65 14.53 -1.14 1.27
C ASP A 65 13.39 -0.50 2.09
N LEU A 66 12.25 -1.20 2.25
CA LEU A 66 11.13 -0.74 3.07
C LEU A 66 11.42 -1.01 4.55
N THR A 67 11.24 0.01 5.39
CA THR A 67 11.15 -0.15 6.85
C THR A 67 9.75 0.21 7.32
N VAL A 68 9.12 -0.71 8.06
CA VAL A 68 7.84 -0.55 8.73
C VAL A 68 8.09 -0.46 10.23
N GLY A 69 7.91 0.72 10.82
CA GLY A 69 7.94 0.94 12.26
C GLY A 69 6.55 0.84 12.87
N VAL A 70 6.42 0.15 14.00
CA VAL A 70 5.17 0.11 14.78
C VAL A 70 5.24 1.24 15.81
N LEU A 71 4.42 2.26 15.65
CA LEU A 71 4.42 3.43 16.55
C LEU A 71 3.55 3.19 17.79
N ALA A 72 2.38 2.57 17.62
CA ALA A 72 1.45 2.26 18.69
C ALA A 72 0.43 1.21 18.24
N THR A 73 -0.15 0.50 19.20
CA THR A 73 -1.37 -0.31 19.05
C THR A 73 -2.45 0.27 19.96
N SER A 74 -3.72 0.15 19.57
CA SER A 74 -4.87 0.63 20.36
C SER A 74 -6.16 -0.01 19.89
N VAL A 75 -7.23 0.10 20.68
CA VAL A 75 -8.58 -0.26 20.26
C VAL A 75 -9.31 0.98 19.73
N ASP A 76 -9.83 0.92 18.50
CA ASP A 76 -10.77 1.90 17.99
C ASP A 76 -12.22 1.49 18.27
N SER A 77 -12.83 2.19 19.22
CA SER A 77 -14.21 1.98 19.68
C SER A 77 -15.24 2.93 19.06
N THR A 78 -14.88 3.68 18.02
CA THR A 78 -15.78 4.68 17.40
C THR A 78 -16.86 4.04 16.51
N GLY A 79 -16.64 2.81 16.06
CA GLY A 79 -17.59 2.05 15.23
C GLY A 79 -18.53 1.16 16.04
N ALA A 80 -19.55 0.59 15.36
CA ALA A 80 -20.50 -0.33 15.97
C ALA A 80 -19.85 -1.62 16.55
N ARG A 81 -18.64 -1.93 16.11
CA ARG A 81 -17.79 -3.00 16.64
C ARG A 81 -16.40 -2.44 16.88
N PRO A 82 -15.86 -2.53 18.11
CA PRO A 82 -14.47 -2.18 18.37
C PRO A 82 -13.53 -2.99 17.48
N ALA A 83 -12.42 -2.40 17.06
CA ALA A 83 -11.38 -3.10 16.33
C ALA A 83 -10.01 -2.69 16.82
N ASP A 84 -9.09 -3.64 16.90
CA ASP A 84 -7.67 -3.36 17.14
C ASP A 84 -7.06 -2.66 15.93
N VAL A 85 -6.29 -1.61 16.20
CA VAL A 85 -5.62 -0.79 15.19
C VAL A 85 -4.15 -0.61 15.53
N VAL A 86 -3.34 -0.51 14.49
CA VAL A 86 -1.91 -0.21 14.61
C VAL A 86 -1.62 1.10 13.89
N ARG A 87 -0.82 1.96 14.53
CA ARG A 87 -0.23 3.13 13.88
C ARG A 87 1.17 2.77 13.40
N LEU A 88 1.36 2.81 12.09
CA LEU A 88 2.60 2.43 11.41
C LEU A 88 3.33 3.66 10.90
N ARG A 89 4.66 3.59 10.84
CA ARG A 89 5.52 4.47 10.06
C ARG A 89 6.16 3.67 8.94
N LEU A 90 5.93 4.08 7.70
CA LEU A 90 6.51 3.50 6.50
C LEU A 90 7.67 4.39 6.04
N SER A 91 8.82 3.80 5.75
CA SER A 91 10.02 4.53 5.28
C SER A 91 10.66 3.83 4.09
N LEU A 92 10.93 4.56 3.01
CA LEU A 92 11.62 4.10 1.80
C LEU A 92 12.29 5.29 1.12
N ASP A 93 13.60 5.20 0.83
CA ASP A 93 14.36 6.21 0.07
C ASP A 93 14.12 7.66 0.52
N GLY A 94 14.16 7.88 1.84
CA GLY A 94 13.93 9.20 2.45
C GLY A 94 12.46 9.63 2.52
N ARG A 95 11.54 8.92 1.86
CA ARG A 95 10.09 9.12 2.02
C ARG A 95 9.64 8.52 3.34
N ARG A 96 8.71 9.20 4.01
CA ARG A 96 8.07 8.72 5.24
C ARG A 96 6.57 9.00 5.21
N GLU A 97 5.79 8.03 5.65
CA GLU A 97 4.34 8.18 5.85
C GLU A 97 3.92 7.48 7.14
N GLU A 98 3.04 8.11 7.91
CA GLU A 98 2.38 7.46 9.04
C GLU A 98 0.96 7.08 8.65
N ARG A 99 0.53 5.87 9.04
CA ARG A 99 -0.78 5.33 8.67
C ARG A 99 -1.36 4.52 9.81
N THR A 100 -2.63 4.74 10.11
CA THR A 100 -3.40 3.87 11.01
C THR A 100 -4.12 2.81 10.20
N VAL A 101 -4.01 1.55 10.61
CA VAL A 101 -4.50 0.39 9.87
C VAL A 101 -5.21 -0.54 10.85
N ARG A 102 -6.40 -1.05 10.48
CA ARG A 102 -7.14 -2.00 11.32
C ARG A 102 -6.56 -3.40 11.18
N GLU A 103 -6.75 -4.22 12.21
CA GLU A 103 -6.51 -5.65 12.12
C GLU A 103 -7.24 -6.26 10.90
N GLY A 104 -6.56 -7.14 10.17
CA GLY A 104 -7.11 -7.83 9.00
C GLY A 104 -7.12 -6.99 7.73
N GLU A 105 -6.57 -5.77 7.76
CA GLU A 105 -6.42 -4.93 6.57
C GLU A 105 -5.09 -5.14 5.87
N ALA A 106 -5.10 -4.84 4.58
CA ALA A 106 -3.91 -4.82 3.74
C ALA A 106 -3.99 -3.63 2.78
N PHE A 107 -2.84 -3.08 2.42
CA PHE A 107 -2.74 -1.92 1.55
C PHE A 107 -1.46 -1.95 0.72
N ASN A 108 -1.48 -1.19 -0.37
CA ASN A 108 -0.29 -0.97 -1.20
C ASN A 108 0.39 0.35 -0.84
N TRP A 109 1.71 0.37 -0.81
CA TRP A 109 2.50 1.57 -0.55
C TRP A 109 3.86 1.50 -1.26
N ASN A 110 4.15 2.47 -2.15
CA ASN A 110 5.39 2.55 -2.94
C ASN A 110 5.83 1.22 -3.59
N GLY A 111 4.89 0.45 -4.15
CA GLY A 111 5.18 -0.84 -4.81
C GLY A 111 5.26 -2.05 -3.87
N PHE A 112 5.14 -1.84 -2.56
CA PHE A 112 5.04 -2.91 -1.56
C PHE A 112 3.58 -3.20 -1.22
N HIS A 113 3.29 -4.48 -0.92
CA HIS A 113 2.02 -4.90 -0.35
C HIS A 113 2.21 -5.20 1.14
N VAL A 114 1.48 -4.51 2.01
CA VAL A 114 1.60 -4.63 3.46
C VAL A 114 0.28 -5.12 4.04
N ALA A 115 0.33 -6.17 4.84
CA ALA A 115 -0.84 -6.74 5.51
C ALA A 115 -0.64 -6.75 7.03
N VAL A 116 -1.65 -6.27 7.77
CA VAL A 116 -1.73 -6.35 9.22
C VAL A 116 -2.60 -7.56 9.57
N VAL A 117 -1.95 -8.65 9.96
CA VAL A 117 -2.64 -9.93 10.17
C VAL A 117 -3.40 -9.97 11.49
N ALA A 118 -2.80 -9.46 12.56
CA ALA A 118 -3.36 -9.40 13.90
C ALA A 118 -2.75 -8.21 14.65
N VAL A 119 -3.49 -7.59 15.56
CA VAL A 119 -3.01 -6.54 16.45
C VAL A 119 -3.38 -6.91 17.88
N TYR A 120 -2.43 -6.81 18.79
CA TYR A 120 -2.69 -6.95 20.23
C TYR A 120 -2.61 -5.56 20.84
N GLY A 121 -3.79 -4.98 21.10
CA GLY A 121 -3.97 -3.72 21.83
C GLY A 121 -3.82 -3.88 23.33
#